data_AF-A0A4Y2ING4-F1
#
_entry.id   AF-A0A4Y2ING4-F1
#
_cell.length_a   1.000
_cell.length_b   1.000
_cell.length_c   1.000
_cell.angle_alpha   90.00
_cell.angle_beta   90.00
_cell.angle_gamma   90.00
#
_symmetry.space_group_name_H-M   'P 1'
#
loop_
_entity.id
_entity.type
_entity.pdbx_description
1 polymer ?
#
loop_
_entity_poly.entity_id
_entity_poly.type
_entity_poly.pdbx_seq_one_letter_code
_entity_poly.pdbx_strand_id
1 'polypeptide(L)'
;MSKTEARKNFTVFGKEVLLGEIEKHKTAVENKCTKVNANCEKTTAWIEITKRFNSTPGVNKRTMIQLQGFYQNLKRRAMKKKAEKRIDIYKTGGGPSTSHLGPTEED
;
A
#
# COMPACT_ATOMS: atom_id res chain seq x y z
N MET A 1 -33.39 12.35 6.52
CA MET A 1 -32.44 11.22 6.65
C MET A 1 -31.42 11.36 5.53
N SER A 2 -30.22 11.83 5.84
CA SER A 2 -29.20 12.12 4.81
C SER A 2 -28.63 10.81 4.26
N LYS A 3 -28.62 10.68 2.93
CA LYS A 3 -28.06 9.54 2.19
C LYS A 3 -26.69 9.16 2.75
N THR A 4 -26.47 7.89 3.07
CA THR A 4 -25.15 7.37 3.41
C THR A 4 -24.22 7.59 2.22
N GLU A 5 -23.32 8.56 2.32
CA GLU A 5 -22.26 8.81 1.33
C GLU A 5 -21.51 7.50 1.08
N ALA A 6 -21.55 7.00 -0.15
CA ALA A 6 -20.87 5.77 -0.53
C ALA A 6 -19.38 5.87 -0.16
N ARG A 7 -18.84 4.81 0.47
CA ARG A 7 -17.42 4.77 0.86
C ARG A 7 -16.54 4.95 -0.38
N LYS A 8 -15.96 6.14 -0.54
CA LYS A 8 -15.02 6.41 -1.63
C LYS A 8 -13.82 5.48 -1.46
N ASN A 9 -13.61 4.55 -2.39
CA ASN A 9 -12.43 3.69 -2.43
C ASN A 9 -11.21 4.46 -2.98
N PHE A 10 -9.99 3.94 -2.77
CA PHE A 10 -8.81 4.49 -3.45
C PHE A 10 -8.83 4.06 -4.91
N THR A 11 -8.88 5.04 -5.82
CA THR A 11 -8.72 4.85 -7.26
C THR A 11 -7.31 4.33 -7.57
N VAL A 12 -7.11 3.67 -8.71
CA VAL A 12 -5.78 3.17 -9.13
C VAL A 12 -4.78 4.32 -9.16
N PHE A 13 -5.13 5.41 -9.86
CA PHE A 13 -4.34 6.64 -9.91
C PHE A 13 -4.02 7.19 -8.51
N GLY A 14 -5.00 7.24 -7.60
CA GLY A 14 -4.77 7.71 -6.23
C GLY A 14 -3.78 6.81 -5.46
N LYS A 15 -3.71 5.51 -5.76
CA LYS A 15 -2.70 4.64 -5.14
C LYS A 15 -1.31 4.95 -5.67
N GLU A 16 -1.17 5.16 -6.97
CA GLU A 16 0.10 5.48 -7.62
C GLU A 16 0.66 6.81 -7.12
N VAL A 17 -0.17 7.85 -7.06
CA VAL A 17 0.21 9.17 -6.52
C VAL A 17 0.68 9.04 -5.07
N LEU A 18 -0.08 8.31 -4.24
CA LEU A 18 0.29 8.12 -2.84
C LEU A 18 1.63 7.37 -2.70
N LEU A 19 1.85 6.32 -3.50
CA LEU A 19 3.10 5.56 -3.45
C LEU A 19 4.29 6.39 -3.94
N GLY A 20 4.11 7.16 -5.01
CA GLY A 20 5.14 8.06 -5.51
C GLY A 20 5.52 9.12 -4.49
N GLU A 21 4.57 9.63 -3.73
CA GLU A 21 4.85 10.61 -2.67
C GLU A 21 5.51 9.98 -1.45
N ILE A 22 5.08 8.78 -1.04
CA ILE A 22 5.71 8.04 0.06
C ILE A 22 7.15 7.68 -0.27
N GLU A 23 7.47 7.28 -1.51
CA GLU A 23 8.83 6.92 -1.89
C GLU A 23 9.81 8.09 -1.70
N LYS A 24 9.37 9.34 -1.93
CA LYS A 24 10.19 10.55 -1.69
C LYS A 24 10.48 10.78 -0.20
N HIS A 25 9.57 10.36 0.68
CA HIS A 25 9.65 10.53 2.13
C HIS A 25 9.93 9.21 2.88
N LYS A 26 10.39 8.18 2.17
CA LYS A 26 10.49 6.80 2.66
C LYS A 26 11.35 6.66 3.91
N THR A 27 12.48 7.36 3.94
CA THR A 27 13.43 7.33 5.07
C THR A 27 12.76 7.75 6.38
N ALA A 28 11.94 8.80 6.34
CA ALA A 28 11.18 9.25 7.50
C ALA A 28 10.01 8.31 7.82
N VAL A 29 9.20 7.95 6.80
CA VAL A 29 7.98 7.14 6.98
C VAL A 29 8.28 5.73 7.49
N GLU A 30 9.37 5.11 7.04
CA GLU A 30 9.75 3.74 7.40
C GLU A 30 10.76 3.68 8.56
N ASN A 31 11.09 4.83 9.15
CA ASN A 31 11.98 4.88 10.30
C ASN A 31 11.41 4.04 11.46
N LYS A 32 12.19 3.06 11.94
CA LYS A 32 11.81 2.17 13.05
C LYS A 32 12.09 2.79 14.43
N CYS A 33 12.78 3.92 14.48
CA CYS A 33 13.10 4.62 15.73
C CYS A 33 11.82 5.17 16.38
N THR A 34 11.71 4.99 17.71
CA THR A 34 10.54 5.40 18.52
C THR A 34 10.82 6.67 19.33
N LYS A 35 11.99 7.30 19.14
CA LYS A 35 12.33 8.57 19.81
C LYS A 35 11.35 9.67 19.41
N VAL A 36 11.11 10.61 20.32
CA VAL A 36 10.19 11.75 20.10
C VAL A 36 10.50 12.48 18.78
N ASN A 37 11.78 12.76 18.51
CA ASN A 37 12.20 13.43 17.27
C ASN A 37 11.82 12.62 16.02
N ALA A 38 12.04 11.30 16.03
CA ALA A 38 11.67 10.43 14.92
C ALA A 38 10.16 10.35 14.70
N ASN A 39 9.36 10.44 15.77
CA ASN A 39 7.89 10.51 15.66
C ASN A 39 7.41 11.87 15.11
N CYS A 40 8.09 12.96 15.49
CA CYS A 40 7.84 14.29 14.92
C CYS A 40 8.16 14.28 13.41
N GLU A 41 9.33 13.78 13.01
CA GLU A 41 9.74 13.67 11.60
C GLU A 41 8.74 12.85 10.77
N LYS A 42 8.29 11.69 11.28
CA LYS A 42 7.23 10.90 10.62
C LYS A 42 5.96 11.71 10.44
N THR A 43 5.54 12.42 11.48
CA THR A 43 4.31 13.21 11.46
C THR A 43 4.41 14.33 10.43
N THR A 44 5.53 15.07 10.42
CA THR A 44 5.81 16.11 9.42
C THR A 44 5.80 15.54 8.01
N ALA A 45 6.48 14.41 7.77
CA ALA A 45 6.46 13.74 6.47
C ALA A 45 5.04 13.37 6.03
N TRP A 46 4.22 12.83 6.93
CA TRP A 46 2.83 12.49 6.63
C TRP A 46 1.95 13.71 6.37
N ILE A 47 2.19 14.84 7.04
CA ILE A 47 1.51 16.11 6.77
C ILE A 47 1.85 16.59 5.35
N GLU A 48 3.13 16.55 4.96
CA GLU A 48 3.58 16.94 3.63
C GLU A 48 3.00 16.04 2.53
N ILE A 49 3.06 14.71 2.73
CA ILE A 49 2.44 13.73 1.82
C ILE A 49 0.95 14.04 1.67
N THR A 50 0.24 14.27 2.77
CA THR A 50 -1.21 14.55 2.76
C THR A 50 -1.51 15.83 1.98
N LYS A 51 -0.70 16.87 2.19
CA LYS A 51 -0.83 18.15 1.47
C LYS A 51 -0.63 17.94 -0.03
N ARG A 52 0.47 17.30 -0.44
CA ARG A 52 0.79 17.07 -1.86
C ARG A 52 -0.22 16.16 -2.55
N PHE A 53 -0.64 15.09 -1.86
CA PHE A 53 -1.68 14.19 -2.33
C PHE A 53 -2.98 14.97 -2.58
N ASN A 54 -3.47 15.71 -1.59
CA ASN A 54 -4.73 16.46 -1.70
C ASN A 54 -4.68 17.63 -2.70
N SER A 55 -3.49 18.13 -3.03
CA SER A 55 -3.27 19.12 -4.10
C SER A 55 -3.22 18.52 -5.49
N THR A 56 -3.14 17.20 -5.63
CA THR A 56 -3.07 16.53 -6.94
C THR A 56 -4.47 16.50 -7.59
N PRO A 57 -4.64 17.01 -8.83
CA PRO A 57 -5.91 16.89 -9.53
C PRO A 57 -6.29 15.42 -9.78
N GLY A 58 -7.58 15.09 -9.71
CA GLY A 58 -8.07 13.73 -10.00
C GLY A 58 -7.96 12.73 -8.85
N VAL A 59 -7.43 13.12 -7.68
CA VAL A 59 -7.54 12.30 -6.46
C VAL A 59 -8.69 12.75 -5.57
N ASN A 60 -9.26 11.80 -4.84
CA ASN A 60 -10.21 12.11 -3.77
C ASN A 60 -9.44 12.56 -2.53
N LYS A 61 -9.75 13.74 -2.00
CA LYS A 61 -9.11 14.26 -0.78
C LYS A 61 -9.27 13.29 0.39
N ARG A 62 -8.18 13.11 1.15
CA ARG A 62 -8.11 12.20 2.31
C ARG A 62 -7.45 12.88 3.49
N THR A 63 -7.77 12.37 4.68
CA THR A 63 -7.04 12.74 5.90
C THR A 63 -5.74 11.95 6.01
N MET A 64 -4.78 12.49 6.77
CA MET A 64 -3.51 11.83 7.05
C MET A 64 -3.70 10.40 7.58
N ILE A 65 -4.64 10.22 8.52
CA ILE A 65 -4.95 8.92 9.14
C ILE A 65 -5.42 7.90 8.09
N GLN A 66 -6.22 8.33 7.10
CA GLN A 66 -6.68 7.46 6.02
C GLN A 66 -5.52 7.03 5.11
N LEU A 67 -4.60 7.94 4.78
CA LEU A 67 -3.43 7.64 3.95
C LEU A 67 -2.47 6.69 4.68
N GLN A 68 -2.21 6.95 5.97
CA GLN A 68 -1.42 6.08 6.83
C GLN A 68 -2.02 4.67 6.90
N GLY A 69 -3.31 4.56 7.23
CA GLY A 69 -4.00 3.27 7.31
C GLY A 69 -3.98 2.51 5.98
N PHE A 70 -4.18 3.22 4.86
CA PHE A 70 -4.06 2.63 3.53
C PHE A 70 -2.67 2.06 3.28
N TYR A 71 -1.61 2.82 3.56
CA TYR A 71 -0.23 2.38 3.35
C TYR A 71 0.14 1.18 4.23
N GLN A 72 -0.25 1.18 5.50
CA GLN A 72 0.01 0.03 6.40
C GLN A 72 -0.73 -1.22 5.91
N ASN A 73 -1.96 -1.08 5.44
CA ASN A 73 -2.71 -2.18 4.84
C ASN A 73 -2.03 -2.71 3.58
N LEU A 74 -1.48 -1.83 2.73
CA LEU A 74 -0.74 -2.22 1.54
C LEU A 74 0.52 -3.03 1.88
N LYS A 75 1.32 -2.55 2.84
CA LYS A 75 2.49 -3.28 3.33
C LYS A 75 2.12 -4.65 3.89
N ARG A 76 1.07 -4.72 4.72
CA ARG A 76 0.59 -5.99 5.28
C ARG A 76 0.21 -6.99 4.18
N ARG A 77 -0.51 -6.54 3.15
CA ARG A 77 -0.88 -7.38 1.99
C ARG A 77 0.35 -7.85 1.21
N ALA A 78 1.32 -6.97 0.98
CA ALA A 78 2.56 -7.33 0.30
C ALA A 78 3.37 -8.39 1.08
N MET A 79 3.48 -8.23 2.40
CA MET A 79 4.17 -9.19 3.25
C MET A 79 3.44 -10.54 3.31
N LYS A 80 2.10 -10.53 3.35
CA LYS A 80 1.29 -11.77 3.26
C LYS A 80 1.56 -12.52 1.95
N LYS A 81 1.51 -11.83 0.81
CA LYS A 81 1.81 -12.44 -0.50
C LYS A 81 3.22 -13.03 -0.58
N LYS A 82 4.21 -12.35 0.02
CA LYS A 82 5.59 -12.84 0.11
C LYS A 82 5.69 -14.10 0.99
N ALA A 83 4.97 -14.14 2.11
CA ALA A 83 4.94 -15.29 2.99
C ALA A 83 4.26 -16.50 2.32
N GLU A 84 3.14 -16.30 1.63
CA GLU A 84 2.45 -17.33 0.86
C GLU A 84 3.36 -17.93 -0.22
N LYS A 85 4.05 -17.08 -0.99
CA LYS A 85 5.03 -17.55 -2.00
C LYS A 85 6.14 -18.39 -1.37
N ARG A 86 6.64 -18.01 -0.18
CA ARG A 86 7.68 -18.78 0.51
C ARG A 86 7.16 -20.14 1.00
N ILE A 87 5.92 -20.19 1.49
CA ILE A 87 5.27 -21.45 1.89
C ILE A 87 5.09 -22.36 0.67
N ASP A 88 4.67 -21.81 -0.47
CA ASP A 88 4.48 -22.57 -1.70
C ASP A 88 5.78 -23.21 -2.21
N ILE A 89 6.87 -22.43 -2.24
CA ILE A 89 8.22 -22.94 -2.56
C ILE A 89 8.64 -24.05 -1.59
N TYR A 90 8.37 -23.88 -0.30
CA TYR A 90 8.71 -24.89 0.71
C TYR A 90 7.89 -26.18 0.55
N LYS A 91 6.59 -26.07 0.25
CA LYS A 91 5.71 -27.22 0.02
C LYS A 91 6.04 -28.01 -1.24
N THR A 92 6.55 -27.32 -2.27
CA THR A 92 6.95 -27.91 -3.56
C THR A 92 8.39 -28.41 -3.58
N GLY A 93 9.11 -28.37 -2.44
CA GLY A 93 10.51 -28.80 -2.35
C GLY A 93 11.47 -27.98 -3.21
N GLY A 94 11.09 -26.76 -3.63
CA GLY A 94 11.89 -25.90 -4.51
C GLY A 94 11.50 -25.92 -5.99
N GLY A 95 10.48 -26.70 -6.39
CA GLY A 95 9.96 -26.70 -7.77
C GLY A 95 9.06 -25.50 -8.08
N PRO A 96 8.94 -25.07 -9.36
CA PRO A 96 8.00 -24.02 -9.75
C PRO A 96 6.54 -24.43 -9.49
N SER A 97 5.74 -23.48 -9.00
CA SER A 97 4.31 -23.66 -8.68
C SER A 97 3.51 -24.09 -9.91
N THR A 98 2.96 -25.31 -9.90
CA THR A 98 2.04 -25.83 -10.92
C THR A 98 0.65 -25.25 -10.69
N SER A 99 0.46 -23.97 -10.98
CA SER A 99 -0.89 -23.43 -11.20
C SER A 99 -0.94 -22.79 -12.58
N HIS A 100 -1.73 -23.44 -13.45
CA HIS A 100 -2.06 -23.06 -14.82
C HIS A 100 -1.23 -23.68 -15.98
N LEU A 101 -1.27 -25.00 -16.14
CA LEU A 101 -1.35 -25.60 -17.48
C LEU A 101 -2.83 -25.87 -17.74
N GLY A 102 -3.44 -25.03 -18.59
CA GLY A 102 -4.78 -25.33 -19.12
C GLY A 102 -4.69 -26.57 -20.02
N PRO A 103 -5.78 -27.33 -20.20
CA PRO A 103 -5.82 -28.40 -21.17
C PRO A 103 -5.78 -27.75 -22.56
N THR A 104 -4.64 -27.78 -23.23
CA THR A 104 -4.61 -27.72 -24.70
C THR A 104 -5.07 -29.08 -25.19
N GLU A 105 -6.39 -29.21 -25.34
CA GLU A 105 -7.01 -30.07 -26.35
C GLU A 105 -6.68 -29.46 -27.72
N GLU A 106 -5.77 -30.06 -28.48
CA GLU A 106 -5.72 -29.93 -29.95
C GLU A 106 -5.25 -31.29 -30.53
N ASP A 107 -5.88 -31.63 -31.66
CA ASP A 107 -6.22 -32.96 -32.22
C ASP A 107 -5.13 -34.03 -32.42
#